data_AF-A0A514WZT4-F1
#
_entry.id   AF-A0A514WZT4-F1
#
_cell.length_a   1.000
_cell.length_b   1.000
_cell.length_c   1.000
_cell.angle_alpha   90.00
_cell.angle_beta   90.00
_cell.angle_gamma   90.00
#
_symmetry.space_group_name_H-M   'P 1'
#
loop_
_entity.id
_entity.type
_entity.pdbx_description
1 polymer ?
#
loop_
_entity_poly.entity_id
_entity_poly.type
_entity_poly.pdbx_seq_one_letter_code
_entity_poly.pdbx_strand_id
1 'polypeptide(L)'
;MFRMKKLLFSIVVLASVMASAELVVHKEGSKVVLADSCSNAQDMIQSLSQWTQNVKAGKGCSNLEPMTKSGSDCRYDISSCVPEHVVKYQDAKPEVDGPNCWNLSLVMSGILPSLRYSSPEEMHFYMRPPLCKALKDGEARQPGDVGAIRTVSRAGVEESHGFIYISEKIAYSKNGFSQMSPYALQTMEEVMQTYDVPNKKECRKNQIDLKSDCRNAVSFYRCDSLDSYMDKHKEIPEKVRTTLKKISSAEDCISKQAFSGKSLSAEARKNISDTSKAILAFAEEAKNSPEFNKLPKEQKNFLLGGIFYRLDAIGDQLSFSGEGSLAWETKGLTEMFGNVASKLVKEGK
;
A
#
# COMPACT_ATOMS: atom_id res chain seq x y z
N MET A 1 21.42 -80.67 9.24
CA MET A 1 21.37 -79.62 8.20
C MET A 1 20.73 -78.37 8.79
N PHE A 2 21.28 -77.20 8.47
CA PHE A 2 21.36 -75.99 9.28
C PHE A 2 20.05 -75.30 9.69
N ARG A 3 19.96 -74.95 10.99
CA ARG A 3 19.06 -73.92 11.54
C ARG A 3 19.61 -72.53 11.21
N MET A 4 18.82 -71.66 10.60
CA MET A 4 19.13 -70.24 10.42
C MET A 4 17.94 -69.40 10.87
N LYS A 5 18.01 -68.87 12.11
CA LYS A 5 17.08 -67.87 12.64
C LYS A 5 17.50 -66.51 12.06
N LYS A 6 16.72 -65.95 11.12
CA LYS A 6 16.88 -64.56 10.68
C LYS A 6 16.11 -63.64 11.63
N LEU A 7 16.87 -62.88 12.41
CA LEU A 7 16.41 -61.78 13.24
C LEU A 7 16.22 -60.55 12.33
N LEU A 8 14.99 -60.11 12.11
CA LEU A 8 14.67 -58.87 11.41
C LEU A 8 14.56 -57.73 12.44
N PHE A 9 15.62 -56.94 12.57
CA PHE A 9 15.61 -55.68 13.31
C PHE A 9 14.95 -54.61 12.41
N SER A 10 13.71 -54.21 12.74
CA SER A 10 13.10 -53.01 12.17
C SER A 10 13.62 -51.80 12.93
N ILE A 11 14.55 -51.06 12.33
CA ILE A 11 14.99 -49.76 12.83
C ILE A 11 13.93 -48.73 12.43
N VAL A 12 13.04 -48.40 13.38
CA VAL A 12 12.15 -47.24 13.26
C VAL A 12 12.97 -45.99 13.55
N VAL A 13 13.44 -45.32 12.51
CA VAL A 13 14.02 -43.97 12.64
C VAL A 13 12.84 -43.02 12.85
N LEU A 14 12.55 -42.67 14.12
CA LEU A 14 11.76 -41.48 14.43
C LEU A 14 12.57 -40.27 13.98
N ALA A 15 12.35 -39.84 12.74
CA ALA A 15 12.73 -38.51 12.31
C ALA A 15 11.81 -37.54 13.08
N SER A 16 12.29 -37.04 14.21
CA SER A 16 11.72 -35.87 14.86
C SER A 16 11.78 -34.72 13.87
N VAL A 17 10.69 -34.52 13.13
CA VAL A 17 10.49 -33.32 12.32
C VAL A 17 10.46 -32.18 13.32
N MET A 18 11.61 -31.52 13.48
CA MET A 18 11.65 -30.23 14.18
C MET A 18 10.84 -29.28 13.33
N ALA A 19 9.57 -29.08 13.71
CA ALA A 19 8.76 -28.01 13.18
C ALA A 19 9.46 -26.72 13.57
N SER A 20 10.20 -26.14 12.63
CA SER A 20 10.72 -24.78 12.77
C SER A 20 9.52 -23.87 13.02
N ALA A 21 9.58 -23.06 14.07
CA ALA A 21 8.56 -22.05 14.34
C ALA A 21 8.32 -21.24 13.06
N GLU A 22 7.10 -21.33 12.54
CA GLU A 22 6.67 -20.53 11.39
C GLU A 22 6.52 -19.08 11.86
N LEU A 23 6.95 -18.10 11.04
CA LEU A 23 6.75 -16.69 11.34
C LEU A 23 5.24 -16.42 11.44
N VAL A 24 4.78 -16.01 12.61
CA VAL A 24 3.39 -15.58 12.82
C VAL A 24 3.37 -14.15 13.35
N VAL A 25 2.60 -13.29 12.70
CA VAL A 25 2.24 -11.96 13.21
C VAL A 25 0.73 -11.86 13.27
N HIS A 26 0.18 -11.62 14.45
CA HIS A 26 -1.27 -11.53 14.64
C HIS A 26 -1.63 -10.55 15.75
N LYS A 27 -2.91 -10.20 15.82
CA LYS A 27 -3.47 -9.32 16.83
C LYS A 27 -3.92 -10.09 18.07
N GLU A 28 -3.48 -9.67 19.25
CA GLU A 28 -3.97 -10.14 20.56
C GLU A 28 -4.56 -8.97 21.35
N GLY A 29 -5.87 -8.78 21.23
CA GLY A 29 -6.54 -7.61 21.79
C GLY A 29 -6.07 -6.32 21.10
N SER A 30 -5.42 -5.43 21.85
CA SER A 30 -4.83 -4.20 21.32
C SER A 30 -3.37 -4.35 20.87
N LYS A 31 -2.76 -5.54 21.07
CA LYS A 31 -1.34 -5.78 20.79
C LYS A 31 -1.15 -6.42 19.43
N VAL A 32 -0.04 -6.09 18.77
CA VAL A 32 0.48 -6.83 17.62
C VAL A 32 1.60 -7.74 18.14
N VAL A 33 1.42 -9.04 18.00
CA VAL A 33 2.35 -10.05 18.53
C VAL A 33 3.12 -10.69 17.39
N LEU A 34 4.44 -10.70 17.50
CA LEU A 34 5.36 -11.42 16.61
C LEU A 34 5.84 -12.69 17.32
N ALA A 35 5.68 -13.85 16.68
CA ALA A 35 6.18 -15.13 17.13
C ALA A 35 7.09 -15.77 16.06
N ASP A 36 8.33 -16.10 16.45
CA ASP A 36 9.34 -16.80 15.65
C ASP A 36 10.42 -17.32 16.62
N SER A 37 11.48 -17.93 16.12
CA SER A 37 12.75 -18.05 16.83
C SER A 37 13.25 -16.68 17.31
N CYS A 38 13.83 -16.63 18.50
CA CYS A 38 14.27 -15.39 19.15
C CYS A 38 15.25 -14.59 18.27
N SER A 39 16.14 -15.26 17.54
CA SER A 39 17.09 -14.61 16.63
C SER A 39 16.39 -13.93 15.46
N ASN A 40 15.50 -14.66 14.76
CA ASN A 40 14.77 -14.09 13.62
C ASN A 40 13.84 -12.95 14.07
N ALA A 41 13.15 -13.13 15.20
CA ALA A 41 12.26 -12.13 15.74
C ALA A 41 13.00 -10.82 16.05
N GLN A 42 14.21 -10.89 16.61
CA GLN A 42 15.04 -9.70 16.87
C GLN A 42 15.45 -8.97 15.58
N ASP A 43 15.88 -9.70 14.54
CA ASP A 43 16.21 -9.10 13.23
C ASP A 43 15.00 -8.37 12.61
N MET A 44 13.81 -8.98 12.73
CA MET A 44 12.56 -8.38 12.24
C MET A 44 12.16 -7.17 13.05
N ILE A 45 12.26 -7.22 14.38
CA ILE A 45 11.99 -6.08 15.27
C ILE A 45 12.84 -4.88 14.90
N GLN A 46 14.13 -5.08 14.58
CA GLN A 46 15.00 -4.00 14.13
C GLN A 46 14.51 -3.38 12.81
N SER A 47 14.12 -4.21 11.84
CA SER A 47 13.62 -3.74 10.54
C SER A 47 12.28 -2.99 10.68
N LEU A 48 11.38 -3.48 11.53
CA LEU A 48 10.10 -2.83 11.85
C LEU A 48 10.32 -1.49 12.56
N SER A 49 11.23 -1.46 13.55
CA SER A 49 11.60 -0.23 14.25
C SER A 49 12.15 0.83 13.30
N GLN A 50 13.04 0.42 12.39
CA GLN A 50 13.58 1.31 11.35
C GLN A 50 12.48 1.81 10.41
N TRP A 51 11.53 0.96 10.01
CA TRP A 51 10.39 1.38 9.20
C TRP A 51 9.58 2.48 9.90
N THR A 52 9.23 2.29 11.17
CA THR A 52 8.48 3.28 11.98
C THR A 52 9.20 4.63 12.05
N GLN A 53 10.53 4.61 12.17
CA GLN A 53 11.34 5.82 12.14
C GLN A 53 11.34 6.48 10.76
N ASN A 54 11.49 5.69 9.68
CA ASN A 54 11.52 6.18 8.31
C ASN A 54 10.21 6.89 7.92
N VAL A 55 9.06 6.37 8.34
CA VAL A 55 7.74 7.00 8.09
C VAL A 55 7.38 8.10 9.09
N LYS A 56 8.31 8.47 9.99
CA LYS A 56 8.12 9.48 11.06
C LYS A 56 6.89 9.22 11.94
N ALA A 57 6.48 7.96 12.09
CA ALA A 57 5.29 7.57 12.86
C ALA A 57 5.59 7.31 14.35
N GLY A 58 6.82 7.57 14.81
CA GLY A 58 7.21 7.40 16.20
C GLY A 58 8.73 7.35 16.39
N LYS A 59 9.15 7.03 17.61
CA LYS A 59 10.59 6.88 17.96
C LYS A 59 11.18 5.53 17.53
N GLY A 60 10.36 4.62 17.04
CA GLY A 60 10.72 3.20 16.92
C GLY A 60 10.82 2.54 18.29
N CYS A 61 11.26 1.28 18.30
CA CYS A 61 11.48 0.49 19.50
C CYS A 61 12.93 -0.02 19.55
N SER A 62 13.41 -0.36 20.75
CA SER A 62 14.73 -0.97 20.94
C SER A 62 14.67 -1.88 22.16
N ASN A 63 15.40 -3.00 22.12
CA ASN A 63 15.56 -3.93 23.25
C ASN A 63 14.22 -4.39 23.84
N LEU A 64 13.30 -4.83 22.99
CA LEU A 64 12.08 -5.48 23.48
C LEU A 64 12.45 -6.78 24.19
N GLU A 65 11.93 -6.95 25.40
CA GLU A 65 11.94 -8.23 26.10
C GLU A 65 10.82 -9.13 25.56
N PRO A 66 11.05 -10.45 25.40
CA PRO A 66 10.01 -11.36 24.95
C PRO A 66 8.90 -11.44 26.00
N MET A 67 7.65 -11.39 25.55
CA MET A 67 6.46 -11.69 26.38
C MET A 67 6.54 -13.11 26.95
N THR A 68 7.00 -14.06 26.13
CA THR A 68 7.21 -15.45 26.49
C THR A 68 8.39 -16.02 25.73
N LYS A 69 9.14 -16.92 26.36
CA LYS A 69 10.26 -17.64 25.74
C LYS A 69 10.16 -19.13 26.06
N SER A 70 10.16 -19.96 25.03
CA SER A 70 10.14 -21.43 25.13
C SER A 70 11.27 -22.00 24.29
N GLY A 71 12.41 -22.32 24.92
CA GLY A 71 13.60 -22.75 24.19
C GLY A 71 14.14 -21.66 23.26
N SER A 72 14.18 -21.95 21.97
CA SER A 72 14.59 -21.01 20.91
C SER A 72 13.47 -20.08 20.45
N ASP A 73 12.23 -20.31 20.87
CA ASP A 73 11.06 -19.61 20.35
C ASP A 73 10.68 -18.47 21.29
N CYS A 74 10.42 -17.31 20.71
CA CYS A 74 10.08 -16.10 21.44
C CYS A 74 8.80 -15.47 20.87
N ARG A 75 8.05 -14.81 21.75
CA ARG A 75 6.91 -13.97 21.38
C ARG A 75 7.16 -12.55 21.86
N TYR A 76 6.95 -11.56 21.01
CA TYR A 76 7.19 -10.14 21.31
C TYR A 76 5.93 -9.32 21.05
N ASP A 77 5.66 -8.35 21.93
CA ASP A 77 4.70 -7.28 21.65
C ASP A 77 5.39 -6.20 20.82
N ILE A 78 5.11 -6.19 19.51
CA ILE A 78 5.76 -5.28 18.56
C ILE A 78 4.94 -4.02 18.30
N SER A 79 3.90 -3.76 19.09
CA SER A 79 2.99 -2.62 18.87
C SER A 79 3.70 -1.26 18.86
N SER A 80 4.80 -1.13 19.60
CA SER A 80 5.63 0.09 19.63
C SER A 80 6.69 0.15 18.51
N CYS A 81 6.89 -0.95 17.79
CA CYS A 81 7.86 -1.07 16.70
C CYS A 81 7.26 -0.83 15.33
N VAL A 82 5.94 -0.72 15.21
CA VAL A 82 5.24 -0.59 13.94
C VAL A 82 4.46 0.72 13.87
N PRO A 83 4.18 1.24 12.67
CA PRO A 83 3.32 2.42 12.54
C PRO A 83 1.93 2.19 13.15
N GLU A 84 1.28 3.26 13.65
CA GLU A 84 -0.07 3.19 14.23
C GLU A 84 -1.08 2.51 13.29
N HIS A 85 -0.92 2.70 11.99
CA HIS A 85 -1.72 2.03 10.97
C HIS A 85 -1.68 0.50 11.12
N VAL A 86 -0.51 -0.09 11.36
CA VAL A 86 -0.37 -1.55 11.54
C VAL A 86 -1.04 -1.99 12.84
N VAL A 87 -0.86 -1.25 13.94
CA VAL A 87 -1.54 -1.54 15.22
C VAL A 87 -3.06 -1.56 15.04
N LYS A 88 -3.58 -0.59 14.29
CA LYS A 88 -5.01 -0.45 14.01
C LYS A 88 -5.51 -1.58 13.11
N TYR A 89 -4.82 -1.86 12.01
CA TYR A 89 -5.35 -2.66 10.90
C TYR A 89 -4.77 -4.07 10.76
N GLN A 90 -3.77 -4.49 11.53
CA GLN A 90 -3.32 -5.90 11.52
C GLN A 90 -4.52 -6.83 11.75
N ASP A 91 -4.68 -7.81 10.87
CA ASP A 91 -5.79 -8.78 10.78
C ASP A 91 -7.18 -8.17 10.56
N ALA A 92 -7.27 -6.84 10.45
CA ALA A 92 -8.52 -6.16 10.20
C ALA A 92 -8.99 -6.40 8.76
N LYS A 93 -10.30 -6.53 8.61
CA LYS A 93 -11.01 -6.66 7.35
C LYS A 93 -11.92 -5.46 7.21
N PRO A 94 -12.00 -4.81 6.02
CA PRO A 94 -13.05 -3.83 5.82
C PRO A 94 -14.41 -4.56 5.80
N GLU A 95 -15.48 -3.83 6.05
CA GLU A 95 -16.86 -4.32 6.04
C GLU A 95 -17.48 -4.30 4.63
N VAL A 96 -16.78 -3.69 3.67
CA VAL A 96 -17.15 -3.62 2.25
C VAL A 96 -15.90 -3.84 1.38
N ASP A 97 -16.11 -4.29 0.15
CA ASP A 97 -15.05 -4.35 -0.85
C ASP A 97 -14.50 -2.96 -1.20
N GLY A 98 -13.28 -2.92 -1.73
CA GLY A 98 -12.71 -1.69 -2.29
C GLY A 98 -11.32 -1.39 -1.76
N PRO A 99 -11.12 -1.09 -0.45
CA PRO A 99 -9.78 -0.89 0.10
C PRO A 99 -8.86 -2.04 -0.29
N ASN A 100 -7.68 -1.78 -0.85
CA ASN A 100 -6.89 -2.81 -1.52
C ASN A 100 -5.37 -2.60 -1.36
N CYS A 101 -4.59 -3.49 -1.99
CA CYS A 101 -3.13 -3.51 -1.93
C CYS A 101 -2.44 -2.24 -2.45
N TRP A 102 -2.94 -1.70 -3.56
CA TRP A 102 -2.41 -0.48 -4.15
C TRP A 102 -2.62 0.69 -3.21
N ASN A 103 -3.85 0.85 -2.71
CA ASN A 103 -4.17 1.93 -1.80
C ASN A 103 -3.40 1.84 -0.48
N LEU A 104 -3.27 0.64 0.09
CA LEU A 104 -2.43 0.40 1.28
C LEU A 104 -1.01 0.94 1.07
N SER A 105 -0.41 0.65 -0.08
CA SER A 105 0.95 1.07 -0.40
C SER A 105 1.07 2.60 -0.50
N LEU A 106 0.06 3.25 -1.09
CA LEU A 106 0.00 4.71 -1.19
C LEU A 106 -0.27 5.39 0.16
N VAL A 107 -1.07 4.79 1.04
CA VAL A 107 -1.32 5.30 2.39
C VAL A 107 -0.05 5.17 3.25
N MET A 108 0.59 4.00 3.23
CA MET A 108 1.78 3.76 4.05
C MET A 108 3.02 4.53 3.59
N SER A 109 3.04 5.00 2.34
CA SER A 109 4.06 5.94 1.83
C SER A 109 3.71 7.41 2.07
N GLY A 110 2.56 7.70 2.68
CA GLY A 110 2.09 9.06 2.96
C GLY A 110 1.67 9.85 1.71
N ILE A 111 1.39 9.16 0.60
CA ILE A 111 0.90 9.78 -0.64
C ILE A 111 -0.60 10.04 -0.53
N LEU A 112 -1.35 9.07 0.00
CA LEU A 112 -2.78 9.17 0.26
C LEU A 112 -3.06 9.19 1.76
N PRO A 113 -4.10 9.92 2.22
CA PRO A 113 -4.40 10.07 3.64
C PRO A 113 -5.16 8.89 4.24
N SER A 114 -5.96 8.18 3.44
CA SER A 114 -7.02 7.30 3.96
C SER A 114 -7.19 6.05 3.11
N LEU A 115 -7.62 4.97 3.76
CA LEU A 115 -7.87 3.69 3.09
C LEU A 115 -9.15 3.74 2.25
N ARG A 116 -9.06 3.42 0.96
CA ARG A 116 -10.16 3.31 -0.01
C ARG A 116 -9.73 2.43 -1.19
N TYR A 117 -10.62 2.16 -2.14
CA TYR A 117 -10.22 1.60 -3.42
C TYR A 117 -9.19 2.51 -4.11
N SER A 118 -8.19 1.90 -4.75
CA SER A 118 -7.29 2.54 -5.72
C SER A 118 -7.22 1.65 -6.96
N SER A 119 -7.11 2.23 -8.15
CA SER A 119 -6.93 1.45 -9.37
C SER A 119 -5.45 1.15 -9.67
N PRO A 120 -5.15 0.17 -10.54
CA PRO A 120 -3.81 -0.03 -11.10
C PRO A 120 -3.21 1.26 -11.69
N GLU A 121 -4.02 2.05 -12.40
CA GLU A 121 -3.59 3.30 -13.06
C GLU A 121 -3.24 4.38 -12.05
N GLU A 122 -4.00 4.49 -10.94
CA GLU A 122 -3.67 5.41 -9.85
C GLU A 122 -2.34 5.04 -9.19
N MET A 123 -2.12 3.75 -8.90
CA MET A 123 -0.83 3.27 -8.40
C MET A 123 0.29 3.63 -9.37
N HIS A 124 0.13 3.27 -10.65
CA HIS A 124 1.12 3.55 -11.70
C HIS A 124 1.41 5.05 -11.81
N PHE A 125 0.39 5.90 -11.67
CA PHE A 125 0.54 7.35 -11.69
C PHE A 125 1.49 7.83 -10.59
N TYR A 126 1.29 7.38 -9.35
CA TYR A 126 2.09 7.80 -8.20
C TYR A 126 3.46 7.14 -8.11
N MET A 127 3.66 5.96 -8.69
CA MET A 127 4.98 5.31 -8.77
C MET A 127 6.00 6.02 -9.67
N ARG A 128 5.62 7.16 -10.25
CA ARG A 128 6.47 8.01 -11.10
C ARG A 128 6.83 9.32 -10.38
N PRO A 129 7.85 10.05 -10.86
CA PRO A 129 8.13 11.39 -10.37
C PRO A 129 6.89 12.30 -10.46
N PRO A 130 6.72 13.23 -9.51
CA PRO A 130 7.73 13.71 -8.56
C PRO A 130 7.75 12.99 -7.20
N LEU A 131 6.73 12.20 -6.85
CA LEU A 131 6.66 11.61 -5.50
C LEU A 131 7.55 10.39 -5.35
N CYS A 132 7.50 9.47 -6.31
CA CYS A 132 8.25 8.22 -6.23
C CYS A 132 9.37 8.18 -7.27
N LYS A 133 10.47 7.52 -6.89
CA LYS A 133 11.53 7.10 -7.80
C LYS A 133 11.67 5.58 -7.75
N ALA A 134 11.79 4.94 -8.91
CA ALA A 134 12.25 3.56 -8.97
C ALA A 134 13.66 3.47 -8.38
N LEU A 135 13.91 2.44 -7.57
CA LEU A 135 15.25 2.15 -7.08
C LEU A 135 16.14 1.73 -8.26
N LYS A 136 17.41 2.12 -8.24
CA LYS A 136 18.39 1.63 -9.22
C LYS A 136 18.78 0.19 -8.90
N ASP A 137 19.19 -0.58 -9.91
CA ASP A 137 19.77 -1.90 -9.65
C ASP A 137 21.00 -1.76 -8.75
N GLY A 138 21.04 -2.57 -7.69
CA GLY A 138 22.07 -2.51 -6.64
C GLY A 138 21.85 -1.45 -5.55
N GLU A 139 20.87 -0.54 -5.70
CA GLU A 139 20.47 0.35 -4.60
C GLU A 139 19.83 -0.50 -3.48
N ALA A 140 20.31 -0.31 -2.25
CA ALA A 140 19.78 -1.04 -1.10
C ALA A 140 18.33 -0.64 -0.82
N ARG A 141 17.47 -1.65 -0.68
CA ARG A 141 16.09 -1.51 -0.21
C ARG A 141 16.11 -1.09 1.25
N GLN A 142 15.15 -0.27 1.64
CA GLN A 142 14.99 0.21 3.01
C GLN A 142 13.58 -0.12 3.51
N PRO A 143 13.40 -0.41 4.81
CA PRO A 143 12.09 -0.60 5.39
C PRO A 143 11.20 0.63 5.13
N GLY A 144 10.05 0.42 4.50
CA GLY A 144 9.13 1.46 4.05
C GLY A 144 9.14 1.73 2.54
N ASP A 145 10.09 1.17 1.78
CA ASP A 145 10.04 1.22 0.32
C ASP A 145 8.78 0.49 -0.20
N VAL A 146 8.21 0.97 -1.30
CA VAL A 146 7.03 0.37 -1.93
C VAL A 146 7.47 -0.72 -2.90
N GLY A 147 6.97 -1.93 -2.70
CA GLY A 147 7.08 -3.02 -3.66
C GLY A 147 5.86 -3.04 -4.58
N ALA A 148 6.10 -3.08 -5.89
CA ALA A 148 5.05 -3.22 -6.90
C ALA A 148 5.30 -4.47 -7.74
N ILE A 149 4.37 -5.42 -7.66
CA ILE A 149 4.34 -6.63 -8.49
C ILE A 149 3.55 -6.31 -9.75
N ARG A 150 4.14 -6.61 -10.91
CA ARG A 150 3.53 -6.36 -12.21
C ARG A 150 3.45 -7.62 -13.05
N THR A 151 2.36 -7.73 -13.80
CA THR A 151 2.29 -8.65 -14.92
C THR A 151 3.06 -8.04 -16.09
N VAL A 152 4.02 -8.79 -16.63
CA VAL A 152 4.83 -8.41 -17.78
C VAL A 152 4.31 -9.16 -19.01
N SER A 153 3.98 -8.40 -20.05
CA SER A 153 3.53 -8.93 -21.32
C SER A 153 4.21 -8.21 -22.49
N ARG A 154 4.02 -8.72 -23.72
CA ARG A 154 4.49 -8.01 -24.92
C ARG A 154 3.83 -6.65 -25.12
N ALA A 155 2.63 -6.44 -24.56
CA ALA A 155 1.88 -5.20 -24.68
C ALA A 155 2.32 -4.13 -23.65
N GLY A 156 3.05 -4.53 -22.61
CA GLY A 156 3.50 -3.63 -21.55
C GLY A 156 3.48 -4.30 -20.18
N VAL A 157 3.51 -3.45 -19.15
CA VAL A 157 3.43 -3.84 -17.74
C VAL A 157 2.14 -3.33 -17.12
N GLU A 158 1.52 -4.17 -16.29
CA GLU A 158 0.29 -3.85 -15.56
C GLU A 158 0.50 -4.07 -14.07
N GLU A 159 0.02 -3.15 -13.22
CA GLU A 159 0.14 -3.30 -11.77
C GLU A 159 -0.77 -4.44 -11.28
N SER A 160 -0.19 -5.48 -10.70
CA SER A 160 -0.95 -6.62 -10.14
C SER A 160 -1.14 -6.49 -8.64
N HIS A 161 -0.14 -5.96 -7.93
CA HIS A 161 -0.16 -5.87 -6.47
C HIS A 161 0.80 -4.80 -5.92
N GLY A 162 0.43 -4.21 -4.80
CA GLY A 162 1.27 -3.30 -4.01
C GLY A 162 1.52 -3.82 -2.59
N PHE A 163 2.73 -3.62 -2.07
CA PHE A 163 3.05 -3.90 -0.67
C PHE A 163 4.13 -2.94 -0.15
N ILE A 164 4.30 -2.91 1.17
CA ILE A 164 5.42 -2.21 1.81
C ILE A 164 6.52 -3.22 2.16
N TYR A 165 7.70 -2.99 1.62
CA TYR A 165 8.90 -3.74 1.92
C TYR A 165 9.39 -3.38 3.33
N ILE A 166 9.58 -4.37 4.19
CA ILE A 166 10.21 -4.18 5.50
C ILE A 166 11.60 -4.80 5.49
N SER A 167 11.69 -6.07 5.09
CA SER A 167 12.95 -6.78 4.89
C SER A 167 12.74 -7.91 3.88
N GLU A 168 13.81 -8.65 3.56
CA GLU A 168 13.70 -9.86 2.73
C GLU A 168 12.83 -10.96 3.37
N LYS A 169 12.51 -10.87 4.67
CA LYS A 169 11.68 -11.84 5.39
C LYS A 169 10.21 -11.43 5.52
N ILE A 170 9.92 -10.13 5.60
CA ILE A 170 8.57 -9.65 5.96
C ILE A 170 8.14 -8.45 5.12
N ALA A 171 6.86 -8.41 4.79
CA ALA A 171 6.20 -7.34 4.08
C ALA A 171 4.87 -6.98 4.78
N TYR A 172 4.42 -5.74 4.61
CA TYR A 172 3.06 -5.35 5.00
C TYR A 172 2.18 -5.22 3.76
N SER A 173 1.11 -6.00 3.70
CA SER A 173 0.24 -6.03 2.52
C SER A 173 -1.20 -6.43 2.83
N LYS A 174 -2.08 -6.25 1.84
CA LYS A 174 -3.45 -6.76 1.81
C LYS A 174 -3.67 -7.46 0.49
N ASN A 175 -4.01 -8.75 0.49
CA ASN A 175 -4.04 -9.54 -0.74
C ASN A 175 -5.38 -9.41 -1.48
N GLY A 176 -5.48 -8.42 -2.38
CA GLY A 176 -6.67 -8.13 -3.19
C GLY A 176 -7.61 -7.05 -2.61
N PHE A 177 -8.71 -6.79 -3.30
CA PHE A 177 -9.71 -5.76 -2.91
C PHE A 177 -10.87 -6.30 -2.07
N SER A 178 -10.99 -7.63 -1.91
CA SER A 178 -12.09 -8.25 -1.19
C SER A 178 -12.09 -7.85 0.29
N GLN A 179 -13.28 -7.67 0.86
CA GLN A 179 -13.50 -7.52 2.28
C GLN A 179 -13.01 -8.71 3.11
N MET A 180 -12.89 -9.90 2.50
CA MET A 180 -12.43 -11.09 3.21
C MET A 180 -10.91 -11.13 3.44
N SER A 181 -10.14 -10.37 2.65
CA SER A 181 -8.68 -10.31 2.76
C SER A 181 -8.26 -9.34 3.86
N PRO A 182 -7.54 -9.78 4.91
CA PRO A 182 -7.07 -8.87 5.94
C PRO A 182 -5.86 -8.04 5.48
N TYR A 183 -5.57 -6.96 6.21
CA TYR A 183 -4.25 -6.33 6.18
C TYR A 183 -3.32 -7.12 7.11
N ALA A 184 -2.14 -7.50 6.63
CA ALA A 184 -1.24 -8.33 7.40
C ALA A 184 0.23 -7.97 7.17
N LEU A 185 0.99 -7.94 8.27
CA LEU A 185 2.40 -8.28 8.26
C LEU A 185 2.50 -9.78 7.99
N GLN A 186 3.11 -10.13 6.87
CA GLN A 186 3.19 -11.50 6.36
C GLN A 186 4.58 -11.75 5.77
N THR A 187 4.94 -13.01 5.54
CA THR A 187 6.25 -13.31 4.97
C THR A 187 6.39 -12.70 3.58
N MET A 188 7.59 -12.26 3.22
CA MET A 188 7.86 -11.79 1.85
C MET A 188 7.57 -12.90 0.83
N GLU A 189 7.88 -14.14 1.19
CA GLU A 189 7.65 -15.29 0.31
C GLU A 189 6.17 -15.57 0.08
N GLU A 190 5.30 -15.44 1.10
CA GLU A 190 3.84 -15.54 0.94
C GLU A 190 3.29 -14.50 -0.04
N VAL A 191 3.77 -13.24 0.05
CA VAL A 191 3.40 -12.20 -0.92
C VAL A 191 3.84 -12.59 -2.32
N MET A 192 5.08 -13.05 -2.50
CA MET A 192 5.58 -13.44 -3.82
C MET A 192 4.82 -14.63 -4.40
N GLN A 193 4.50 -15.64 -3.58
CA GLN A 193 3.76 -16.83 -3.99
C GLN A 193 2.30 -16.52 -4.34
N THR A 194 1.64 -15.66 -3.56
CA THR A 194 0.23 -15.26 -3.81
C THR A 194 0.05 -14.66 -5.21
N TYR A 195 1.09 -14.02 -5.75
CA TYR A 195 1.08 -13.38 -7.07
C TYR A 195 2.01 -14.04 -8.08
N ASP A 196 2.36 -15.32 -7.87
CA ASP A 196 3.16 -16.13 -8.79
C ASP A 196 4.47 -15.47 -9.24
N VAL A 197 5.14 -14.70 -8.37
CA VAL A 197 6.45 -14.10 -8.66
C VAL A 197 7.52 -15.17 -8.51
N PRO A 198 8.19 -15.60 -9.61
CA PRO A 198 9.15 -16.69 -9.54
C PRO A 198 10.28 -16.38 -8.55
N ASN A 199 10.77 -17.42 -7.86
CA ASN A 199 11.97 -17.32 -7.02
C ASN A 199 13.25 -17.30 -7.88
N LYS A 200 13.32 -16.33 -8.79
CA LYS A 200 14.45 -16.07 -9.66
C LYS A 200 14.91 -14.63 -9.46
N LYS A 201 16.22 -14.42 -9.37
CA LYS A 201 16.81 -13.12 -9.07
C LYS A 201 16.36 -12.05 -10.06
N GLU A 202 16.20 -12.40 -11.33
CA GLU A 202 15.75 -11.53 -12.41
C GLU A 202 14.29 -11.07 -12.28
N CYS A 203 13.41 -11.86 -11.65
CA CYS A 203 12.01 -11.48 -11.41
C CYS A 203 11.84 -10.68 -10.11
N ARG A 204 12.87 -10.64 -9.26
CA ARG A 204 12.87 -9.99 -7.95
C ARG A 204 13.89 -8.85 -7.84
N LYS A 205 14.06 -8.07 -8.92
CA LYS A 205 15.00 -6.92 -9.02
C LYS A 205 14.37 -5.60 -8.55
N ASN A 206 15.17 -4.54 -8.51
CA ASN A 206 14.66 -3.18 -8.27
C ASN A 206 13.94 -2.63 -9.50
N GLN A 207 14.37 -3.03 -10.70
CA GLN A 207 13.75 -2.65 -11.97
C GLN A 207 13.35 -3.88 -12.78
N ILE A 208 12.22 -3.78 -13.49
CA ILE A 208 11.71 -4.86 -14.35
C ILE A 208 12.51 -4.87 -15.66
N ASP A 209 13.08 -6.01 -15.99
CA ASP A 209 13.64 -6.26 -17.31
C ASP A 209 12.56 -6.84 -18.23
N LEU A 210 12.07 -6.04 -19.17
CA LEU A 210 11.05 -6.46 -20.15
C LEU A 210 11.52 -7.58 -21.09
N LYS A 211 12.82 -7.89 -21.11
CA LYS A 211 13.39 -9.00 -21.87
C LYS A 211 13.47 -10.29 -21.06
N SER A 212 13.18 -10.25 -19.75
CA SER A 212 13.19 -11.45 -18.91
C SER A 212 11.98 -12.35 -19.21
N ASP A 213 12.13 -13.64 -18.95
CA ASP A 213 11.04 -14.63 -19.05
C ASP A 213 10.08 -14.58 -17.83
N CYS A 214 10.09 -13.49 -17.06
CA CYS A 214 9.26 -13.32 -15.88
C CYS A 214 7.86 -12.86 -16.28
N ARG A 215 6.86 -13.74 -16.13
CA ARG A 215 5.45 -13.35 -16.30
C ARG A 215 5.03 -12.32 -15.23
N ASN A 216 5.42 -12.57 -13.99
CA ASN A 216 5.23 -11.64 -12.88
C ASN A 216 6.60 -11.25 -12.34
N ALA A 217 6.81 -9.95 -12.13
CA ALA A 217 8.05 -9.41 -11.60
C ALA A 217 7.75 -8.32 -10.57
N VAL A 218 8.62 -8.18 -9.59
CA VAL A 218 8.56 -7.10 -8.61
C VAL A 218 9.61 -6.03 -8.94
N SER A 219 9.30 -4.81 -8.54
CA SER A 219 10.19 -3.65 -8.53
C SER A 219 9.96 -2.84 -7.26
N PHE A 220 10.91 -1.99 -6.92
CA PHE A 220 10.89 -1.26 -5.66
C PHE A 220 11.01 0.24 -5.91
N TYR A 221 10.27 1.01 -5.13
CA TYR A 221 10.18 2.46 -5.22
C TYR A 221 10.42 3.09 -3.86
N ARG A 222 11.11 4.24 -3.87
CA ARG A 222 11.19 5.13 -2.70
C ARG A 222 10.37 6.37 -2.99
N CYS A 223 9.49 6.71 -2.06
CA CYS A 223 8.52 7.78 -2.23
C CYS A 223 8.67 8.85 -1.14
N ASP A 224 8.47 10.10 -1.53
CA ASP A 224 8.16 11.20 -0.63
C ASP A 224 6.66 11.22 -0.33
N SER A 225 6.28 11.65 0.89
CA SER A 225 4.88 11.90 1.21
C SER A 225 4.34 13.11 0.44
N LEU A 226 3.02 13.15 0.22
CA LEU A 226 2.37 14.29 -0.41
C LEU A 226 2.61 15.57 0.42
N ASP A 227 2.52 15.50 1.74
CA ASP A 227 2.81 16.64 2.61
C ASP A 227 4.25 17.15 2.43
N SER A 228 5.23 16.25 2.35
CA SER A 228 6.62 16.66 2.10
C SER A 228 6.79 17.34 0.75
N TYR A 229 6.13 16.83 -0.29
CA TYR A 229 6.12 17.47 -1.61
C TYR A 229 5.48 18.85 -1.56
N MET A 230 4.31 18.97 -0.92
CA MET A 230 3.60 20.24 -0.78
C MET A 230 4.39 21.25 0.07
N ASP A 231 5.23 20.79 1.00
CA ASP A 231 6.12 21.66 1.77
C ASP A 231 7.32 22.15 0.98
N LYS A 232 7.88 21.32 0.09
CA LYS A 232 8.97 21.72 -0.80
C LYS A 232 8.52 22.70 -1.88
N HIS A 233 7.25 22.64 -2.29
CA HIS A 233 6.69 23.41 -3.40
C HIS A 233 5.72 24.52 -2.94
N LYS A 234 6.22 25.48 -2.16
CA LYS A 234 5.41 26.58 -1.61
C LYS A 234 4.78 27.49 -2.66
N GLU A 235 5.29 27.46 -3.90
CA GLU A 235 4.72 28.13 -5.08
C GLU A 235 3.35 27.57 -5.53
N ILE A 236 3.00 26.34 -5.11
CA ILE A 236 1.69 25.75 -5.43
C ILE A 236 0.58 26.60 -4.80
N PRO A 237 -0.38 27.12 -5.59
CA PRO A 237 -1.42 28.03 -5.10
C PRO A 237 -2.24 27.45 -3.94
N GLU A 238 -2.62 28.31 -2.99
CA GLU A 238 -3.41 27.90 -1.81
C GLU A 238 -4.75 27.26 -2.19
N LYS A 239 -5.33 27.67 -3.32
CA LYS A 239 -6.53 27.06 -3.84
C LYS A 239 -6.34 25.56 -4.15
N VAL A 240 -5.20 25.18 -4.74
CA VAL A 240 -4.87 23.76 -5.00
C VAL A 240 -4.73 23.00 -3.68
N ARG A 241 -4.02 23.58 -2.70
CA ARG A 241 -3.83 22.99 -1.36
C ARG A 241 -5.17 22.74 -0.68
N THR A 242 -6.05 23.73 -0.71
CA THR A 242 -7.40 23.64 -0.15
C THR A 242 -8.23 22.58 -0.86
N THR A 243 -8.15 22.49 -2.20
CA THR A 243 -8.82 21.44 -2.98
C THR A 243 -8.34 20.05 -2.58
N LEU A 244 -7.03 19.82 -2.47
CA LEU A 244 -6.48 18.53 -2.05
C LEU A 244 -6.90 18.16 -0.62
N LYS A 245 -6.97 19.13 0.30
CA LYS A 245 -7.48 18.91 1.67
C LYS A 245 -8.96 18.51 1.68
N LYS A 246 -9.79 19.10 0.82
CA LYS A 246 -11.20 18.70 0.68
C LYS A 246 -11.34 17.27 0.18
N ILE A 247 -10.53 16.87 -0.82
CA ILE A 247 -10.47 15.48 -1.28
C ILE A 247 -10.07 14.54 -0.14
N SER A 248 -9.04 14.90 0.63
CA SER A 248 -8.62 14.09 1.79
C SER A 248 -9.75 13.92 2.81
N SER A 249 -10.51 14.97 3.08
CA SER A 249 -11.67 14.89 3.98
C SER A 249 -12.78 13.97 3.44
N ALA A 250 -13.03 13.97 2.13
CA ALA A 250 -13.97 13.05 1.50
C ALA A 250 -13.48 11.58 1.59
N GLU A 251 -12.20 11.34 1.34
CA GLU A 251 -11.56 10.02 1.47
C GLU A 251 -11.62 9.51 2.91
N ASP A 252 -11.44 10.37 3.92
CA ASP A 252 -11.59 10.00 5.33
C ASP A 252 -13.02 9.54 5.68
N CYS A 253 -14.04 10.23 5.16
CA CYS A 253 -15.43 9.83 5.32
C CYS A 253 -15.68 8.43 4.76
N ILE A 254 -15.15 8.17 3.57
CA ILE A 254 -15.31 6.90 2.86
C ILE A 254 -14.53 5.79 3.56
N SER A 255 -13.31 6.08 4.03
CA SER A 255 -12.50 5.14 4.78
C SER A 255 -13.21 4.70 6.07
N LYS A 256 -13.76 5.65 6.84
CA LYS A 256 -14.56 5.34 8.04
C LYS A 256 -15.80 4.50 7.70
N GLN A 257 -16.45 4.79 6.58
CA GLN A 257 -17.57 3.99 6.09
C GLN A 257 -17.13 2.54 5.85
N ALA A 258 -16.04 2.37 5.10
CA ALA A 258 -15.56 1.06 4.66
C ALA A 258 -15.21 0.12 5.81
N PHE A 259 -14.79 0.64 6.96
CA PHE A 259 -14.46 -0.15 8.16
C PHE A 259 -15.56 -0.19 9.22
N SER A 260 -16.66 0.54 9.04
CA SER A 260 -17.79 0.50 9.98
C SER A 260 -19.00 -0.27 9.43
N GLY A 261 -19.05 -0.49 8.12
CA GLY A 261 -20.20 -1.12 7.45
C GLY A 261 -21.47 -0.26 7.46
N LYS A 262 -21.42 0.94 8.07
CA LYS A 262 -22.54 1.87 8.14
C LYS A 262 -22.59 2.69 6.87
N SER A 263 -23.79 3.01 6.39
CA SER A 263 -23.97 3.95 5.27
C SER A 263 -23.40 5.33 5.60
N LEU A 264 -23.04 6.10 4.57
CA LEU A 264 -22.59 7.48 4.76
C LEU A 264 -23.70 8.33 5.39
N SER A 265 -23.32 9.14 6.39
CA SER A 265 -24.21 10.16 6.95
C SER A 265 -24.58 11.19 5.88
N ALA A 266 -25.70 11.90 6.09
CA ALA A 266 -26.13 12.98 5.19
C ALA A 266 -25.04 14.07 5.06
N GLU A 267 -24.35 14.38 6.15
CA GLU A 267 -23.23 15.32 6.16
C GLU A 267 -22.05 14.82 5.32
N ALA A 268 -21.68 13.54 5.44
CA ALA A 268 -20.60 12.96 4.65
C ALA A 268 -20.93 12.95 3.15
N ARG A 269 -22.16 12.56 2.78
CA ARG A 269 -22.64 12.62 1.39
C ARG A 269 -22.56 14.03 0.83
N LYS A 270 -23.03 15.02 1.62
CA LYS A 270 -22.97 16.44 1.24
C LYS A 270 -21.52 16.89 1.05
N ASN A 271 -20.61 16.52 1.96
CA ASN A 271 -19.18 16.86 1.85
C ASN A 271 -18.56 16.30 0.55
N ILE A 272 -18.86 15.05 0.21
CA ILE A 272 -18.34 14.41 -1.02
C ILE A 272 -18.89 15.11 -2.28
N SER A 273 -20.20 15.40 -2.32
CA SER A 273 -20.81 16.13 -3.44
C SER A 273 -20.25 17.55 -3.58
N ASP A 274 -20.15 18.29 -2.47
CA ASP A 274 -19.58 19.64 -2.45
C ASP A 274 -18.10 19.66 -2.86
N THR A 275 -17.34 18.65 -2.43
CA THR A 275 -15.93 18.47 -2.82
C THR A 275 -15.80 18.25 -4.32
N SER A 276 -16.62 17.35 -4.88
CA SER A 276 -16.61 17.04 -6.31
C SER A 276 -16.97 18.27 -7.16
N LYS A 277 -17.98 19.05 -6.74
CA LYS A 277 -18.35 20.32 -7.38
C LYS A 277 -17.25 21.38 -7.27
N ALA A 278 -16.62 21.51 -6.10
CA ALA A 278 -15.53 22.45 -5.89
C ALA A 278 -14.30 22.13 -6.76
N ILE A 279 -14.04 20.85 -7.03
CA ILE A 279 -12.95 20.42 -7.91
C ILE A 279 -13.23 20.77 -9.36
N LEU A 280 -14.46 20.57 -9.83
CA LEU A 280 -14.86 20.99 -11.17
C LEU A 280 -14.70 22.50 -11.34
N ALA A 281 -15.22 23.29 -10.38
CA ALA A 281 -15.05 24.74 -10.38
C ALA A 281 -13.57 25.15 -10.35
N PHE A 282 -12.75 24.46 -9.56
CA PHE A 282 -11.30 24.66 -9.58
C PHE A 282 -10.70 24.43 -10.97
N ALA A 283 -11.08 23.37 -11.68
CA ALA A 283 -10.56 23.07 -13.01
C ALA A 283 -10.90 24.15 -14.05
N GLU A 284 -12.13 24.67 -14.01
CA GLU A 284 -12.58 25.75 -14.88
C GLU A 284 -11.84 27.06 -14.60
N GLU A 285 -11.66 27.39 -13.31
CA GLU A 285 -10.95 28.59 -12.89
C GLU A 285 -9.43 28.49 -13.13
N ALA A 286 -8.86 27.29 -13.00
CA ALA A 286 -7.43 27.04 -13.22
C ALA A 286 -7.00 27.46 -14.64
N LYS A 287 -7.90 27.34 -15.64
CA LYS A 287 -7.67 27.81 -17.02
C LYS A 287 -7.25 29.27 -17.10
N ASN A 288 -7.81 30.10 -16.23
CA ASN A 288 -7.60 31.54 -16.24
C ASN A 288 -6.75 32.01 -15.05
N SER A 289 -6.24 31.09 -14.22
CA SER A 289 -5.44 31.42 -13.03
C SER A 289 -4.00 31.72 -13.43
N PRO A 290 -3.52 32.98 -13.30
CA PRO A 290 -2.13 33.30 -13.63
C PRO A 290 -1.12 32.59 -12.73
N GLU A 291 -1.50 32.33 -11.47
CA GLU A 291 -0.65 31.61 -10.51
C GLU A 291 -0.49 30.15 -10.91
N PHE A 292 -1.59 29.48 -11.27
CA PHE A 292 -1.53 28.09 -11.70
C PHE A 292 -0.79 27.94 -13.03
N ASN A 293 -1.03 28.83 -13.99
CA ASN A 293 -0.42 28.77 -15.32
C ASN A 293 1.11 28.95 -15.28
N LYS A 294 1.63 29.67 -14.26
CA LYS A 294 3.07 29.83 -14.02
C LYS A 294 3.77 28.56 -13.53
N LEU A 295 3.03 27.55 -13.06
CA LEU A 295 3.64 26.31 -12.61
C LEU A 295 4.28 25.54 -13.80
N PRO A 296 5.43 24.88 -13.58
CA PRO A 296 5.98 23.90 -14.50
C PRO A 296 4.93 22.90 -14.99
N LYS A 297 5.02 22.50 -16.26
CA LYS A 297 4.07 21.58 -16.89
C LYS A 297 3.97 20.26 -16.13
N GLU A 298 5.08 19.74 -15.64
CA GLU A 298 5.16 18.49 -14.88
C GLU A 298 4.41 18.60 -13.56
N GLN A 299 4.53 19.73 -12.86
CA GLN A 299 3.78 20.00 -11.63
C GLN A 299 2.28 20.13 -11.91
N LYS A 300 1.87 20.84 -12.98
CA LYS A 300 0.46 20.94 -13.38
C LYS A 300 -0.12 19.56 -13.70
N ASN A 301 0.61 18.75 -14.47
CA ASN A 301 0.21 17.38 -14.80
C ASN A 301 0.07 16.52 -13.56
N PHE A 302 1.01 16.61 -12.62
CA PHE A 302 0.97 15.87 -11.37
C PHE A 302 -0.24 16.29 -10.51
N LEU A 303 -0.48 17.58 -10.34
CA LEU A 303 -1.59 18.07 -9.52
C LEU A 303 -2.95 17.72 -10.13
N LEU A 304 -3.13 17.95 -11.43
CA LEU A 304 -4.39 17.63 -12.12
C LEU A 304 -4.62 16.11 -12.20
N GLY A 305 -3.57 15.34 -12.52
CA GLY A 305 -3.65 13.88 -12.56
C GLY A 305 -3.97 13.29 -11.19
N GLY A 306 -3.34 13.78 -10.12
CA GLY A 306 -3.63 13.33 -8.76
C GLY A 306 -5.08 13.63 -8.35
N ILE A 307 -5.61 14.79 -8.71
CA ILE A 307 -7.03 15.11 -8.47
C ILE A 307 -7.95 14.17 -9.25
N PHE A 308 -7.67 13.93 -10.53
CA PHE A 308 -8.45 13.04 -11.38
C PHE A 308 -8.53 11.63 -10.79
N TYR A 309 -7.38 11.00 -10.51
CA TYR A 309 -7.36 9.62 -10.00
C TYR A 309 -8.00 9.48 -8.63
N ARG A 310 -7.83 10.48 -7.74
CA ARG A 310 -8.47 10.45 -6.42
C ARG A 310 -10.00 10.56 -6.52
N LEU A 311 -10.51 11.42 -7.41
CA LEU A 311 -11.95 11.51 -7.66
C LEU A 311 -12.52 10.23 -8.27
N ASP A 312 -11.81 9.67 -9.25
CA ASP A 312 -12.20 8.43 -9.90
C ASP A 312 -12.34 7.29 -8.88
N ALA A 313 -11.32 7.15 -8.04
CA ALA A 313 -11.27 6.14 -6.99
C ALA A 313 -12.32 6.35 -5.88
N ILE A 314 -12.68 7.61 -5.57
CA ILE A 314 -13.83 7.91 -4.70
C ILE A 314 -15.12 7.36 -5.32
N GLY A 315 -15.35 7.60 -6.61
CA GLY A 315 -16.51 7.09 -7.33
C GLY A 315 -16.60 5.56 -7.32
N ASP A 316 -15.48 4.87 -7.52
CA ASP A 316 -15.42 3.40 -7.46
C ASP A 316 -15.71 2.88 -6.06
N GLN A 317 -15.09 3.48 -5.03
CA GLN A 317 -15.34 3.07 -3.66
C GLN A 317 -16.80 3.26 -3.25
N LEU A 318 -17.43 4.36 -3.66
CA LEU A 318 -18.86 4.58 -3.44
C LEU A 318 -19.73 3.50 -4.10
N SER A 319 -19.32 3.04 -5.29
CA SER A 319 -20.02 1.94 -5.99
C SER A 319 -19.95 0.64 -5.19
N PHE A 320 -18.77 0.29 -4.65
CA PHE A 320 -18.61 -0.89 -3.78
C PHE A 320 -19.41 -0.78 -2.48
N SER A 321 -19.57 0.43 -1.93
CA SER A 321 -20.30 0.67 -0.69
C SER A 321 -21.83 0.77 -0.87
N GLY A 322 -22.37 0.52 -2.06
CA GLY A 322 -23.80 0.62 -2.35
C GLY A 322 -24.34 2.07 -2.45
N GLU A 323 -23.45 3.06 -2.59
CA GLU A 323 -23.78 4.48 -2.66
C GLU A 323 -24.03 4.96 -4.11
N GLY A 324 -24.77 4.18 -4.88
CA GLY A 324 -24.82 4.26 -6.35
C GLY A 324 -25.16 5.63 -6.94
N SER A 325 -26.10 6.38 -6.34
CA SER A 325 -26.45 7.72 -6.82
C SER A 325 -25.28 8.71 -6.67
N LEU A 326 -24.60 8.68 -5.52
CA LEU A 326 -23.44 9.54 -5.25
C LEU A 326 -22.22 9.09 -6.07
N ALA A 327 -22.07 7.79 -6.29
CA ALA A 327 -21.04 7.24 -7.18
C ALA A 327 -21.21 7.76 -8.61
N TRP A 328 -22.43 7.71 -9.14
CA TRP A 328 -22.76 8.20 -10.48
C TRP A 328 -22.50 9.71 -10.62
N GLU A 329 -22.92 10.52 -9.65
CA GLU A 329 -22.61 11.96 -9.61
C GLU A 329 -21.09 12.20 -9.64
N THR A 330 -20.35 11.49 -8.79
CA THR A 330 -18.89 11.65 -8.69
C THR A 330 -18.18 11.25 -9.98
N LYS A 331 -18.55 10.11 -10.59
CA LYS A 331 -17.95 9.63 -11.85
C LYS A 331 -18.25 10.58 -13.00
N GLY A 332 -19.48 11.08 -13.12
CA GLY A 332 -19.83 12.10 -14.12
C GLY A 332 -18.99 13.37 -13.98
N LEU A 333 -18.79 13.84 -12.74
CA LEU A 333 -17.92 15.00 -12.48
C LEU A 333 -16.43 14.71 -12.77
N THR A 334 -15.98 13.47 -12.56
CA THR A 334 -14.61 13.03 -12.87
C THR A 334 -14.35 13.06 -14.38
N GLU A 335 -15.30 12.58 -15.19
CA GLU A 335 -15.21 12.66 -16.65
C GLU A 335 -15.18 14.12 -17.14
N MET A 336 -16.04 14.97 -16.59
CA MET A 336 -16.04 16.41 -16.88
C MET A 336 -14.69 17.04 -16.50
N PHE A 337 -14.15 16.72 -15.33
CA PHE A 337 -12.83 17.17 -14.89
C PHE A 337 -11.73 16.71 -15.86
N GLY A 338 -11.72 15.42 -16.24
CA GLY A 338 -10.74 14.88 -17.20
C GLY A 338 -10.75 15.60 -18.55
N ASN A 339 -11.95 15.96 -19.03
CA ASN A 339 -12.11 16.75 -20.26
C ASN A 339 -11.54 18.17 -20.12
N VAL A 340 -11.69 18.81 -18.96
CA VAL A 340 -11.11 20.15 -18.71
C VAL A 340 -9.59 20.05 -18.51
N ALA A 341 -9.14 19.13 -17.67
CA ALA A 341 -7.73 18.93 -17.34
C ALA A 341 -6.91 18.57 -18.59
N SER A 342 -7.40 17.68 -19.46
CA SER A 342 -6.70 17.30 -20.69
C SER A 342 -6.50 18.48 -21.64
N LYS A 343 -7.44 19.44 -21.69
CA LYS A 343 -7.30 20.69 -22.46
C LYS A 343 -6.21 21.59 -21.87
N LEU A 344 -6.18 21.75 -20.54
CA LEU A 344 -5.14 22.52 -19.85
C LEU A 344 -3.74 21.98 -20.16
N VAL A 345 -3.56 20.66 -20.09
CA VAL A 345 -2.27 20.01 -20.35
C VAL A 345 -1.84 20.13 -21.81
N LYS A 346 -2.77 19.98 -22.77
CA LYS A 346 -2.49 20.05 -24.21
C LYS A 346 -2.16 21.46 -24.68
N GLU A 347 -2.84 22.48 -24.14
CA GLU A 347 -2.66 23.87 -24.56
C GLU A 347 -1.34 24.49 -24.06
N GLY A 348 -0.57 23.79 -23.22
CA GLY A 348 0.67 24.32 -22.64
C GLY A 348 0.46 25.56 -21.77
N LYS A 349 -0.80 25.84 -21.40
CA LYS A 349 -1.21 26.95 -20.56
C LYS A 349 -1.04 26.62 -19.09
#